data_AF-A0A354CTB3-F1
#
_entry.id   AF-A0A354CTB3-F1
#
_cell.length_a   1.000
_cell.length_b   1.000
_cell.length_c   1.000
_cell.angle_alpha   90.00
_cell.angle_beta   90.00
_cell.angle_gamma   90.00
#
_symmetry.space_group_name_H-M   'P 1'
#
loop_
_entity.id
_entity.type
_entity.pdbx_description
1 polymer ?
#
loop_
_entity_poly.entity_id
_entity_poly.type
_entity_poly.pdbx_seq_one_letter_code
_entity_poly.pdbx_strand_id
1 'polypeptide(L)'
;MPETIDGLSMNIEQSNIDKLKTVFPECFAEGKLDIDKLLSLCGEYIDNDFEKYKFEWKGKAECLKLAQKRSTGTLRPCPEESVSFDTTQNHYIEGDNLEVLKLLQSAYYRKVKMIYIDPP
;
A
#
# COMPACT_ATOMS: atom_id res chain seq x y z
N MET A 1 -10.10 16.81 19.86
CA MET A 1 -9.53 17.63 18.76
C MET A 1 -9.88 16.94 17.47
N PRO A 2 -10.45 17.62 16.45
CA PRO A 2 -10.78 16.94 15.21
C PRO A 2 -9.46 16.52 14.54
N GLU A 3 -9.35 15.23 14.20
CA GLU A 3 -8.21 14.72 13.44
C GLU A 3 -8.16 15.46 12.10
N THR A 4 -7.14 16.29 11.91
CA THR A 4 -6.84 16.90 10.62
C THR A 4 -6.41 15.80 9.66
N ILE A 5 -7.30 15.43 8.74
CA ILE A 5 -7.04 14.43 7.70
C ILE A 5 -5.98 15.02 6.76
N ASP A 6 -4.85 14.32 6.59
CA ASP A 6 -3.67 14.81 5.86
C ASP A 6 -3.83 14.87 4.33
N GLY A 7 -5.01 14.50 3.81
CA GLY A 7 -5.33 14.54 2.38
C GLY A 7 -4.58 13.51 1.52
N LEU A 8 -3.88 12.56 2.15
CA LEU A 8 -3.04 11.59 1.47
C LEU A 8 -3.61 10.17 1.60
N SER A 9 -3.37 9.33 0.59
CA SER A 9 -3.75 7.91 0.65
C SER A 9 -3.05 7.16 1.80
N MET A 10 -3.48 5.93 2.12
CA MET A 10 -2.93 5.13 3.23
C MET A 10 -1.39 5.02 3.18
N ASN A 11 -0.74 5.21 4.33
CA ASN A 11 0.71 5.03 4.48
C ASN A 11 1.05 3.58 4.88
N ILE A 12 1.31 2.74 3.88
CA ILE A 12 1.60 1.31 4.08
C ILE A 12 2.92 1.12 4.82
N GLU A 13 3.93 1.94 4.52
CA GLU A 13 5.25 1.86 5.14
C GLU A 13 5.17 2.13 6.64
N GLN A 14 4.52 3.23 7.02
CA GLN A 14 4.31 3.56 8.44
C GLN A 14 3.47 2.49 9.15
N SER A 15 2.39 2.01 8.51
CA SER A 15 1.57 0.94 9.09
C SER A 15 2.37 -0.34 9.34
N ASN A 16 3.31 -0.69 8.46
CA ASN A 16 4.18 -1.85 8.63
C ASN A 16 5.20 -1.61 9.75
N ILE A 17 5.78 -0.41 9.84
CA ILE A 17 6.67 -0.02 10.94
C ILE A 17 5.94 -0.12 12.28
N ASP A 18 4.71 0.38 12.36
CA ASP A 18 3.92 0.36 13.61
C ASP A 18 3.56 -1.06 14.03
N LYS A 19 3.20 -1.94 13.09
CA LYS A 19 2.99 -3.37 13.35
C LYS A 19 4.27 -4.03 13.87
N LEU A 20 5.42 -3.77 13.24
CA LEU A 20 6.70 -4.32 13.70
C LEU A 20 7.08 -3.79 15.08
N LYS A 21 6.89 -2.51 15.36
CA LYS A 21 7.12 -1.93 16.70
C LYS A 21 6.23 -2.53 17.77
N THR A 22 5.00 -2.91 17.40
CA THR A 22 4.06 -3.55 18.33
C THR A 22 4.52 -4.96 18.72
N VAL A 23 5.13 -5.69 17.78
CA VAL A 23 5.53 -7.09 17.98
C VAL A 23 6.96 -7.23 18.47
N PHE A 24 7.89 -6.41 17.97
CA PHE A 24 9.33 -6.44 18.25
C PHE A 24 9.87 -5.03 18.57
N PRO A 25 9.38 -4.38 19.64
CA PRO A 25 9.81 -3.02 19.99
C PRO A 25 11.33 -2.91 20.22
N GLU A 26 11.94 -3.96 20.76
CA GLU A 26 13.37 -4.05 21.03
C GLU A 26 14.24 -3.99 19.76
N CYS A 27 13.68 -4.29 18.58
CA CYS A 27 14.37 -4.19 17.30
C CYS A 27 14.42 -2.75 16.77
N PHE A 28 13.89 -1.76 17.47
CA PHE A 28 13.94 -0.37 17.03
C PHE A 28 14.90 0.45 17.89
N ALA A 29 15.91 1.06 17.24
CA ALA A 29 16.83 2.00 17.86
C ALA A 29 16.71 3.36 17.17
N GLU A 30 16.49 4.43 17.93
CA GLU A 30 16.33 5.80 17.42
C GLU A 30 15.28 5.93 16.29
N GLY A 31 14.24 5.09 16.34
CA GLY A 31 13.16 5.07 15.35
C GLY A 31 13.47 4.29 14.06
N LYS A 32 14.66 3.69 13.93
CA LYS A 32 15.04 2.82 12.81
C LYS A 32 14.99 1.35 13.21
N LEU A 33 14.64 0.49 12.25
CA LEU A 33 14.63 -0.96 12.43
C LEU A 33 16.07 -1.50 12.36
N ASP A 34 16.49 -2.18 13.43
CA ASP A 34 17.70 -3.00 13.50
C ASP A 34 17.38 -4.40 12.95
N ILE A 35 17.82 -4.63 11.72
CA ILE A 35 17.57 -5.88 10.98
C ILE A 35 18.33 -7.04 11.64
N ASP A 36 19.55 -6.81 12.11
CA ASP A 36 20.38 -7.85 12.72
C ASP A 36 19.75 -8.35 14.01
N LYS A 37 19.23 -7.43 14.83
CA LYS A 37 18.50 -7.78 16.05
C LYS A 37 17.19 -8.51 15.75
N LEU A 38 16.45 -8.11 14.71
CA LEU A 38 15.23 -8.81 14.28
C LEU A 38 15.54 -10.24 13.82
N LEU A 39 16.57 -10.43 12.99
CA LEU A 39 17.00 -11.74 12.53
C LEU A 39 17.45 -12.63 13.70
N SER A 40 18.19 -12.06 14.67
CA SER A 40 18.61 -12.78 15.88
C SER A 40 17.44 -13.29 16.71
N LEU A 41 16.32 -12.56 16.77
CA LEU A 41 15.12 -12.99 17.50
C LEU A 41 14.34 -14.09 16.76
N CYS A 42 14.41 -14.09 15.43
CA CYS A 42 13.72 -15.07 14.58
C CYS A 42 14.42 -16.44 14.53
N GLY A 43 15.56 -16.62 15.20
CA GLY A 43 16.17 -17.92 15.45
C GLY A 43 16.95 -18.54 14.28
N GLU A 44 16.94 -17.94 13.08
CA GLU A 44 17.75 -18.41 11.96
C GLU A 44 18.94 -17.50 11.68
N TYR A 45 20.10 -18.09 11.94
CA TYR A 45 21.43 -17.63 11.58
C TYR A 45 21.49 -17.33 10.08
N ILE A 46 22.31 -16.34 9.74
CA ILE A 46 22.69 -15.98 8.38
C ILE A 46 23.30 -17.23 7.73
N ASP A 47 22.48 -18.09 7.15
CA ASP A 47 22.94 -18.92 6.06
C ASP A 47 23.08 -17.94 4.90
N ASN A 48 24.33 -17.69 4.54
CA ASN A 48 24.71 -16.84 3.40
C ASN A 48 24.31 -17.50 2.07
N ASP A 49 23.30 -18.36 2.08
CA ASP A 49 22.66 -18.96 0.93
C ASP A 49 21.66 -17.95 0.35
N PHE A 50 22.23 -16.84 -0.12
CA PHE A 50 21.51 -15.80 -0.84
C PHE A 50 21.16 -16.22 -2.28
N GLU A 51 21.08 -17.53 -2.58
CA GLU A 51 20.39 -18.04 -3.77
C GLU A 51 18.87 -18.01 -3.60
N LYS A 52 18.33 -16.89 -3.09
CA LYS A 52 16.89 -16.62 -3.23
C LYS A 52 16.67 -16.27 -4.70
N TYR A 53 16.17 -17.23 -5.47
CA TYR A 53 15.74 -16.99 -6.85
C TYR A 53 14.79 -15.80 -6.88
N LYS A 54 15.30 -14.66 -7.33
CA LYS A 54 14.57 -13.39 -7.35
C LYS A 54 14.46 -12.98 -8.80
N PHE A 55 13.23 -12.81 -9.25
CA PHE A 55 12.98 -12.23 -10.56
C PHE A 55 13.41 -10.75 -10.52
N GLU A 56 14.58 -10.44 -11.09
CA GLU A 56 15.13 -9.10 -11.17
C GLU A 56 15.00 -8.56 -12.59
N TRP A 57 14.59 -7.29 -12.69
CA TRP A 57 14.49 -6.59 -13.96
C TRP A 57 14.81 -5.11 -13.75
N LYS A 58 15.29 -4.46 -14.81
CA LYS A 58 15.58 -3.03 -14.77
C LYS A 58 14.31 -2.25 -14.43
N GLY A 59 14.39 -1.39 -13.41
CA GLY A 59 13.26 -0.56 -12.98
C GLY A 59 12.39 -1.14 -11.86
N LYS A 60 12.61 -2.39 -11.43
CA LYS A 60 11.87 -3.02 -10.32
C LYS A 60 11.79 -2.15 -9.06
N ALA A 61 12.93 -1.59 -8.63
CA ALA A 61 13.00 -0.74 -7.44
C ALA A 61 12.18 0.55 -7.60
N GLU A 62 12.18 1.15 -8.79
CA GLU A 62 11.41 2.36 -9.08
C GLU A 62 9.90 2.07 -9.17
N CYS A 63 9.50 0.93 -9.74
CA CYS A 63 8.11 0.47 -9.71
C CYS A 63 7.60 0.30 -8.28
N LEU A 64 8.42 -0.26 -7.39
CA LEU A 64 8.07 -0.44 -5.98
C LEU A 64 7.86 0.91 -5.27
N LYS A 65 8.80 1.85 -5.46
CA LYS A 65 8.68 3.21 -4.94
C LYS A 65 7.42 3.90 -5.44
N LEU A 66 7.10 3.75 -6.73
CA LEU A 66 5.91 4.36 -7.34
C LEU A 66 4.61 3.78 -6.74
N ALA A 67 4.56 2.46 -6.51
CA ALA A 67 3.42 1.81 -5.87
C ALA A 67 3.23 2.26 -4.42
N GLN A 68 4.32 2.50 -3.68
CA GLN A 68 4.30 2.95 -2.29
C GLN A 68 4.06 4.46 -2.13
N LYS A 69 4.32 5.25 -3.18
CA LYS A 69 4.09 6.71 -3.14
C LYS A 69 2.62 7.00 -2.86
N ARG A 70 2.36 7.76 -1.79
CA ARG A 70 1.01 8.22 -1.42
C ARG A 70 0.42 9.10 -2.52
N SER A 71 -0.87 8.95 -2.76
CA SER A 71 -1.65 9.81 -3.65
C SER A 71 -2.10 11.08 -2.90
N THR A 72 -2.08 12.22 -3.57
CA THR A 72 -2.69 13.50 -3.13
C THR A 72 -4.01 13.80 -3.85
N GLY A 73 -4.48 12.86 -4.67
CA GLY A 73 -5.70 13.02 -5.47
C GLY A 73 -6.96 12.92 -4.62
N THR A 74 -8.09 13.24 -5.24
CA THR A 74 -9.42 12.97 -4.67
C THR A 74 -10.39 12.60 -5.79
N LEU A 75 -11.44 11.85 -5.45
CA LEU A 75 -12.50 11.53 -6.38
C LEU A 75 -13.51 12.68 -6.43
N ARG A 76 -13.84 13.13 -7.65
CA ARG A 76 -14.87 14.15 -7.89
C ARG A 76 -16.12 13.46 -8.44
N PRO A 77 -17.28 13.54 -7.76
CA PRO A 77 -18.53 13.03 -8.30
C PRO A 77 -18.92 13.73 -9.62
N CYS A 78 -19.50 12.98 -10.55
CA CYS A 78 -20.04 13.52 -11.80
C CYS A 78 -21.51 13.09 -11.99
N PRO A 79 -22.47 13.75 -11.30
CA PRO A 79 -23.88 13.33 -11.34
C PRO A 79 -24.48 13.39 -12.75
N GLU A 80 -24.09 14.37 -13.55
CA GLU A 80 -24.64 14.62 -14.90
C GLU A 80 -24.38 13.46 -15.88
N GLU A 81 -23.26 12.76 -15.73
CA GLU A 81 -22.89 11.61 -16.56
C GLU A 81 -23.20 10.27 -15.88
N SER A 82 -23.78 10.31 -14.68
CA SER A 82 -24.06 9.12 -13.88
C SER A 82 -25.47 8.60 -14.13
N VAL A 83 -25.61 7.28 -14.22
CA VAL A 83 -26.91 6.61 -14.28
C VAL A 83 -27.36 6.24 -12.88
N SER A 84 -28.52 6.73 -12.47
CA SER A 84 -29.13 6.45 -11.16
C SER A 84 -28.18 6.75 -9.99
N PHE A 85 -27.58 7.95 -10.01
CA PHE A 85 -26.49 8.37 -9.12
C PHE A 85 -26.73 8.04 -7.64
N ASP A 86 -27.92 8.33 -7.11
CA ASP A 86 -28.22 8.15 -5.68
C ASP A 86 -28.54 6.69 -5.28
N THR A 87 -28.86 5.81 -6.23
CA THR A 87 -29.37 4.45 -5.94
C THR A 87 -28.46 3.33 -6.42
N THR A 88 -27.60 3.60 -7.40
CA THR A 88 -26.70 2.58 -7.96
C THR A 88 -25.66 2.14 -6.93
N GLN A 89 -25.29 0.86 -6.98
CA GLN A 89 -24.18 0.28 -6.20
C GLN A 89 -22.93 0.05 -7.06
N ASN A 90 -22.98 0.48 -8.33
CA ASN A 90 -21.91 0.31 -9.29
C ASN A 90 -21.15 1.62 -9.46
N HIS A 91 -19.83 1.54 -9.58
CA HIS A 91 -18.96 2.69 -9.77
C HIS A 91 -18.18 2.56 -11.07
N TYR A 92 -18.21 3.64 -11.85
CA TYR A 92 -17.27 3.87 -12.94
C TYR A 92 -16.35 5.03 -12.53
N ILE A 93 -15.05 4.86 -12.71
CA ILE A 93 -14.05 5.85 -12.31
C ILE A 93 -13.11 6.05 -13.48
N GLU A 94 -12.97 7.30 -13.91
CA GLU A 94 -12.05 7.70 -14.97
C GLU A 94 -10.75 8.26 -14.38
N GLY A 95 -9.61 7.79 -14.88
CA GLY A 95 -8.29 8.26 -14.47
C GLY A 95 -7.20 7.21 -14.65
N ASP A 96 -5.98 7.56 -14.22
CA ASP A 96 -4.87 6.60 -14.14
C ASP A 96 -5.19 5.50 -13.11
N ASN A 97 -5.06 4.24 -13.52
CA ASN A 97 -5.51 3.11 -12.70
C ASN A 97 -4.73 2.98 -11.38
N LEU A 98 -3.42 3.29 -11.37
CA LEU A 98 -2.60 3.21 -10.17
C LEU A 98 -3.02 4.28 -9.17
N GLU A 99 -3.30 5.49 -9.63
CA GLU A 99 -3.80 6.57 -8.77
C GLU A 99 -5.19 6.26 -8.21
N VAL A 100 -6.11 5.78 -9.05
CA VAL A 100 -7.46 5.37 -8.63
C VAL A 100 -7.39 4.26 -7.57
N LEU A 101 -6.56 3.25 -7.77
CA LEU A 101 -6.40 2.15 -6.81
C LEU A 101 -5.85 2.62 -5.47
N LYS A 102 -4.95 3.61 -5.45
CA LYS A 102 -4.45 4.22 -4.20
C LYS A 102 -5.55 4.94 -3.42
N LEU A 103 -6.46 5.62 -4.12
CA LEU A 103 -7.60 6.31 -3.50
C LEU A 103 -8.63 5.32 -2.93
N LEU A 104 -8.92 4.25 -3.67
CA LEU A 104 -9.87 3.22 -3.23
C LEU A 104 -9.34 2.34 -2.09
N GLN A 105 -8.02 2.31 -1.89
CA GLN A 105 -7.36 1.40 -0.96
C GLN A 105 -7.96 1.46 0.46
N SER A 106 -8.21 2.66 1.02
CA SER A 106 -8.70 2.80 2.39
C SER A 106 -10.13 2.28 2.57
N ALA A 107 -11.03 2.60 1.64
CA ALA A 107 -12.45 2.23 1.71
C ALA A 107 -12.71 0.77 1.33
N TYR A 108 -11.92 0.21 0.40
CA TYR A 108 -12.15 -1.11 -0.20
C TYR A 108 -11.11 -2.16 0.17
N TYR A 109 -10.22 -1.88 1.13
CA TYR A 109 -9.21 -2.84 1.61
C TYR A 109 -9.84 -4.19 1.98
N ARG A 110 -9.41 -5.27 1.32
CA ARG A 110 -9.91 -6.64 1.52
C ARG A 110 -11.43 -6.82 1.32
N LYS A 111 -12.09 -5.92 0.58
CA LYS A 111 -13.53 -6.02 0.27
C LYS A 111 -13.83 -6.53 -1.14
N VAL A 112 -12.84 -6.58 -2.03
CA VAL A 112 -13.01 -7.00 -3.43
C VAL A 112 -12.94 -8.53 -3.54
N LYS A 113 -14.00 -9.15 -4.06
CA LYS A 113 -14.12 -10.62 -4.20
C LYS A 113 -13.41 -11.18 -5.44
N MET A 114 -13.44 -10.44 -6.54
CA MET A 114 -12.88 -10.85 -7.83
C MET A 114 -12.33 -9.63 -8.55
N ILE A 115 -11.18 -9.80 -9.21
CA ILE A 115 -10.59 -8.81 -10.11
C ILE A 115 -10.44 -9.46 -11.47
N TYR A 116 -10.99 -8.82 -12.51
CA TYR A 116 -10.78 -9.19 -13.90
C TYR A 116 -10.09 -8.03 -14.61
N ILE A 117 -8.96 -8.30 -15.27
CA ILE A 117 -8.18 -7.32 -16.02
C ILE A 117 -7.75 -7.91 -17.36
N ASP A 118 -7.75 -7.07 -18.39
CA ASP A 118 -7.24 -7.37 -19.72
C ASP A 118 -6.16 -6.34 -20.06
N PRO A 119 -4.93 -6.53 -19.54
CA PRO A 119 -3.82 -5.61 -19.79
C PRO A 119 -3.31 -5.75 -21.24
N PRO A 120 -2.61 -4.72 -21.78
CA PRO A 120 -2.02 -4.76 -23.11
C PRO A 120 -0.90 -5.80 -23.28
#